data_AF-A0A496P6C0-F1
#
_entry.id   AF-A0A496P6C0-F1
#
_cell.length_a   1.000
_cell.length_b   1.000
_cell.length_c   1.000
_cell.angle_alpha   90.00
_cell.angle_beta   90.00
_cell.angle_gamma   90.00
#
_symmetry.space_group_name_H-M   'P 1'
#
loop_
_entity.id
_entity.type
_entity.pdbx_description
1 polymer ?
#
loop_
_entity_poly.entity_id
_entity_poly.type
_entity_poly.pdbx_seq_one_letter_code
_entity_poly.pdbx_strand_id
1 'polypeptide(L)'
;MRKPAQEDAHQINDKIRAKEVRLVGDNVEPGVYPTSEALKMAEEQELDLVVISDKAEPFICRILDYKKFLYEQKKKQKELKAKQVKVVIKEIRFGPQTDEHDFQFKKKHAEKFLEEGSKLKTYVFFKGRSIVFKDQGEILLLKLAQELEHVGKVDQMPKLEGKRMIMLMSPKKAK
;
A
#
# COMPACT_ATOMS: atom_id res chain seq x y z
N MET A 1 0.70 -27.70 -17.01
CA MET A 1 0.77 -26.24 -17.25
C MET A 1 2.20 -25.77 -17.03
N ARG A 2 2.92 -25.37 -18.09
CA ARG A 2 4.23 -24.70 -17.93
C ARG A 2 3.97 -23.34 -17.30
N LYS A 3 4.65 -23.02 -16.18
CA LYS A 3 4.67 -21.65 -15.66
C LYS A 3 5.17 -20.73 -16.79
N PRO A 4 4.51 -19.59 -17.08
CA PRO A 4 5.04 -18.65 -18.06
C PRO A 4 6.47 -18.29 -17.65
N ALA A 5 7.37 -18.24 -18.63
CA ALA A 5 8.74 -17.81 -18.41
C ALA A 5 8.66 -16.43 -17.73
N GLN A 6 9.21 -16.34 -16.53
CA GLN A 6 9.25 -15.10 -15.79
C GLN A 6 10.16 -14.16 -16.58
N GLU A 7 9.59 -13.21 -17.33
CA GLU A 7 10.37 -12.19 -18.01
C GLU A 7 11.27 -11.50 -16.98
N ASP A 8 12.56 -11.43 -17.30
CA ASP A 8 13.54 -10.77 -16.45
C ASP A 8 13.12 -9.31 -16.28
N ALA A 9 13.03 -8.86 -15.03
CA ALA A 9 12.61 -7.48 -14.73
C ALA A 9 13.59 -6.41 -15.24
N HIS A 10 14.80 -6.82 -15.66
CA HIS A 10 15.86 -5.94 -16.16
C HIS A 10 16.50 -6.55 -17.40
N GLN A 11 16.99 -5.70 -18.31
CA GLN A 11 17.87 -6.12 -19.40
C GLN A 11 19.28 -6.39 -18.85
N ILE A 12 19.88 -7.53 -19.23
CA ILE A 12 21.20 -7.95 -18.76
C ILE A 12 22.07 -8.40 -19.94
N ASN A 13 23.37 -8.17 -19.83
CA ASN A 13 24.40 -8.67 -20.75
C ASN A 13 23.99 -8.48 -22.23
N ASP A 14 23.95 -9.56 -23.01
CA ASP A 14 23.60 -9.55 -24.45
C ASP A 14 22.19 -9.05 -24.78
N LYS A 15 21.30 -8.92 -23.77
CA LYS A 15 19.96 -8.35 -23.97
C LYS A 15 20.00 -6.84 -24.12
N ILE A 16 21.11 -6.18 -23.76
CA ILE A 16 21.28 -4.73 -23.85
C ILE A 16 21.63 -4.36 -25.29
N ARG A 17 20.73 -3.64 -25.96
CA ARG A 17 20.88 -3.25 -27.39
C ARG A 17 21.40 -1.82 -27.59
N ALA A 18 21.54 -1.04 -26.53
CA ALA A 18 22.08 0.31 -26.60
C ALA A 18 23.55 0.27 -27.04
N LYS A 19 24.01 1.29 -27.76
CA LYS A 19 25.42 1.41 -28.18
C LYS A 19 26.33 1.88 -27.04
N GLU A 20 25.79 2.73 -26.18
CA GLU A 20 26.47 3.32 -25.04
C GLU A 20 25.60 3.20 -23.80
N VAL A 21 26.24 3.05 -22.65
CA VAL A 21 25.61 2.93 -21.33
C VAL A 21 26.34 3.80 -20.33
N ARG A 22 25.63 4.31 -19.33
CA ARG A 22 26.21 5.00 -18.18
C ARG A 22 26.45 3.99 -17.06
N LEU A 23 27.70 3.72 -16.75
CA LEU A 23 28.08 2.88 -15.62
C LEU A 23 28.06 3.68 -14.31
N VAL A 24 27.49 3.07 -13.26
CA VAL A 24 27.50 3.60 -11.90
C VAL A 24 27.77 2.47 -10.90
N GLY A 25 28.40 2.77 -9.77
CA GLY A 25 28.66 1.81 -8.69
C GLY A 25 30.09 1.89 -8.19
N ASP A 26 30.40 1.12 -7.14
CA ASP A 26 31.68 1.23 -6.44
C ASP A 26 32.79 0.40 -7.10
N ASN A 27 32.43 -0.54 -7.98
CA ASN A 27 33.37 -1.45 -8.66
C ASN A 27 33.87 -0.91 -10.01
N VAL A 28 33.42 0.28 -10.42
CA VAL A 28 33.74 0.90 -11.71
C VAL A 28 33.87 2.41 -11.54
N GLU A 29 34.67 3.04 -12.39
CA GLU A 29 34.66 4.50 -12.49
C GLU A 29 33.32 4.95 -13.09
N PRO A 30 32.56 5.84 -12.44
CA PRO A 30 31.29 6.30 -12.99
C PRO A 30 31.50 7.11 -14.26
N GLY A 31 30.84 6.71 -15.35
CA GLY A 31 31.07 7.31 -16.66
C GLY A 31 30.15 6.77 -17.74
N VAL A 32 30.26 7.33 -18.95
CA VAL A 32 29.59 6.80 -20.14
C VAL A 32 30.61 5.96 -20.90
N TYR A 33 30.21 4.73 -21.22
CA TYR A 33 31.07 3.75 -21.88
C TYR A 33 30.32 3.13 -23.07
N PRO A 34 31.04 2.72 -24.12
CA PRO A 34 30.50 1.78 -25.11
C PRO A 34 30.00 0.52 -24.40
N THR A 35 28.84 0.00 -24.81
CA THR A 35 28.25 -1.20 -24.19
C THR A 35 29.20 -2.40 -24.29
N SER A 36 29.98 -2.50 -25.37
CA SER A 36 31.00 -3.55 -25.54
C SER A 36 32.11 -3.50 -24.49
N GLU A 37 32.53 -2.30 -24.06
CA GLU A 37 33.53 -2.12 -23.03
C GLU A 37 32.95 -2.44 -21.64
N ALA A 38 31.73 -1.96 -21.37
CA ALA A 38 31.02 -2.29 -20.15
C ALA A 38 30.76 -3.79 -19.96
N LEU A 39 30.50 -4.52 -21.07
CA LEU A 39 30.36 -5.98 -21.05
C LEU A 39 31.68 -6.68 -20.71
N LYS A 40 32.80 -6.23 -21.28
CA LYS A 40 34.13 -6.77 -20.95
C LYS A 40 34.47 -6.56 -19.49
N MET A 41 34.23 -5.35 -18.96
CA MET A 41 34.44 -5.05 -17.54
C MET A 41 33.61 -5.96 -16.62
N ALA A 42 32.41 -6.35 -17.05
CA ALA A 42 31.56 -7.27 -16.29
C ALA A 42 32.12 -8.70 -16.33
N GLU A 43 32.56 -9.15 -17.50
CA GLU A 43 33.19 -10.46 -17.71
C GLU A 43 34.50 -10.61 -16.91
N GLU A 44 35.37 -9.59 -16.93
CA GLU A 44 36.62 -9.55 -16.16
C GLU A 44 36.39 -9.67 -14.65
N GLN A 45 35.24 -9.19 -14.17
CA GLN A 45 34.84 -9.28 -12.77
C GLN A 45 34.01 -10.53 -12.46
N GLU A 46 33.72 -11.38 -13.45
CA GLU A 46 32.80 -12.52 -13.35
C GLU A 46 31.39 -12.11 -12.85
N LEU A 47 30.92 -10.93 -13.26
CA LEU A 47 29.64 -10.33 -12.88
C LEU A 47 28.76 -10.07 -14.12
N ASP A 48 27.52 -9.63 -13.90
CA ASP A 48 26.58 -9.26 -14.96
C ASP A 48 26.53 -7.74 -15.15
N LEU A 49 26.45 -7.31 -16.41
CA LEU A 49 26.05 -5.94 -16.76
C LEU A 49 24.52 -5.85 -16.75
N VAL A 50 23.98 -5.07 -15.82
CA VAL A 50 22.52 -4.98 -15.58
C VAL A 50 22.03 -3.56 -15.79
N VAL A 51 21.02 -3.36 -16.64
CA VAL A 51 20.31 -2.08 -16.79
C VAL A 51 19.43 -1.86 -15.56
N ILE A 52 19.74 -0.82 -14.77
CA ILE A 52 18.98 -0.44 -13.58
C ILE A 52 17.91 0.61 -13.90
N SER A 53 18.14 1.43 -14.93
CA SER A 53 17.16 2.40 -15.42
C SER A 53 17.34 2.63 -16.92
N ASP A 54 16.27 2.36 -17.67
CA ASP A 54 16.13 2.64 -19.10
C ASP A 54 15.53 4.03 -19.40
N LYS A 55 15.19 4.80 -18.36
CA LYS A 55 14.57 6.13 -18.50
C LYS A 55 15.52 7.25 -18.93
N ALA A 56 16.83 7.03 -18.85
CA ALA A 56 17.85 8.02 -19.17
C ALA A 56 18.58 7.62 -20.44
N GLU A 57 19.08 8.60 -21.20
CA GLU A 57 19.91 8.37 -22.38
C GLU A 57 21.31 8.95 -22.11
N PRO A 58 22.39 8.12 -22.11
CA PRO A 58 22.40 6.66 -22.24
C PRO A 58 21.83 5.92 -21.00
N PHE A 59 21.37 4.67 -21.19
CA PHE A 59 20.78 3.85 -20.11
C PHE A 59 21.74 3.68 -18.93
N ILE A 60 21.20 3.64 -17.71
CA ILE A 60 22.01 3.51 -16.49
C ILE A 60 22.18 2.03 -16.16
N CYS A 61 23.43 1.59 -16.17
CA CYS A 61 23.85 0.22 -15.92
C CYS A 61 24.71 0.10 -14.66
N ARG A 62 24.71 -1.10 -14.07
CA ARG A 62 25.65 -1.49 -13.00
C ARG A 62 26.24 -2.86 -13.31
N ILE A 63 27.46 -3.07 -12.84
CA ILE A 63 28.12 -4.38 -12.88
C ILE A 63 27.93 -5.03 -11.50
N LEU A 64 27.18 -6.15 -11.44
CA LEU A 64 26.83 -6.83 -10.20
C LEU A 64 26.39 -8.28 -10.43
N ASP A 65 26.34 -9.09 -9.37
CA ASP A 65 25.73 -10.43 -9.42
C ASP A 65 24.20 -10.27 -9.49
N TYR A 66 23.61 -10.59 -10.65
CA TYR A 66 22.19 -10.36 -10.88
C TYR A 66 21.30 -11.23 -9.98
N LYS A 67 21.71 -12.47 -9.68
CA LYS A 67 20.94 -13.39 -8.83
C LYS A 67 20.92 -12.89 -7.39
N LYS A 68 22.08 -12.47 -6.88
CA LYS A 68 22.21 -11.88 -5.54
C LYS A 68 21.42 -10.58 -5.45
N PHE A 69 21.51 -9.71 -6.45
CA PHE A 69 20.73 -8.47 -6.52
C PHE A 69 19.22 -8.74 -6.47
N LEU A 70 18.70 -9.68 -7.25
CA LEU A 70 17.27 -10.05 -7.22
C LEU A 70 16.85 -10.58 -5.85
N TYR A 71 17.71 -11.35 -5.18
CA TYR A 71 17.46 -11.85 -3.83
C TYR A 71 17.39 -10.72 -2.81
N GLU A 72 18.37 -9.81 -2.81
CA GLU A 72 18.42 -8.66 -1.92
C GLU A 72 17.27 -7.69 -2.16
N GLN A 73 16.91 -7.44 -3.43
CA GLN A 73 15.73 -6.63 -3.76
C GLN A 73 14.46 -7.26 -3.20
N LYS A 74 14.26 -8.57 -3.38
CA LYS A 74 13.10 -9.29 -2.84
C LYS A 74 13.08 -9.26 -1.31
N LYS A 75 14.24 -9.43 -0.66
CA LYS A 75 14.37 -9.33 0.80
C LYS A 75 14.00 -7.94 1.30
N LYS A 76 14.58 -6.89 0.71
CA LYS A 76 14.28 -5.49 1.02
C LYS A 76 12.81 -5.16 0.79
N GLN A 77 12.21 -5.60 -0.32
CA GLN A 77 10.78 -5.42 -0.58
C GLN A 77 9.90 -6.13 0.45
N LYS A 78 10.27 -7.34 0.89
CA LYS A 78 9.56 -8.05 1.97
C LYS A 78 9.69 -7.32 3.30
N GLU A 79 10.87 -6.84 3.65
CA GLU A 79 11.10 -6.06 4.87
C GLU A 79 10.30 -4.75 4.85
N LEU A 80 10.29 -4.03 3.73
CA LEU A 80 9.47 -2.82 3.56
C LEU A 80 7.98 -3.12 3.70
N LYS A 81 7.49 -4.20 3.07
CA LYS A 81 6.09 -4.64 3.21
C LYS A 81 5.75 -5.09 4.62
N ALA A 82 6.70 -5.69 5.34
CA ALA A 82 6.51 -6.11 6.73
C ALA A 82 6.51 -4.92 7.69
N LYS A 83 7.35 -3.90 7.43
CA LYS A 83 7.41 -2.64 8.19
C LYS A 83 6.26 -1.69 7.87
N GLN A 84 5.61 -1.83 6.73
CA GLN A 84 4.42 -1.06 6.41
C GLN A 84 3.31 -1.41 7.41
N VAL A 85 2.98 -0.44 8.27
CA VAL A 85 1.86 -0.55 9.22
C VAL A 85 0.60 -0.86 8.42
N LYS A 86 0.10 -2.08 8.53
CA LYS A 86 -1.17 -2.46 7.89
C LYS A 86 -2.26 -1.63 8.55
N VAL A 87 -2.82 -0.68 7.82
CA VAL A 87 -3.99 0.07 8.26
C VAL A 87 -5.16 -0.92 8.35
N VAL A 88 -5.48 -1.35 9.56
CA VAL A 88 -6.60 -2.25 9.82
C VAL A 88 -7.88 -1.43 9.83
N ILE A 89 -8.87 -1.84 9.05
CA ILE A 89 -10.22 -1.27 9.09
C ILE A 89 -11.11 -2.21 9.89
N LYS A 90 -11.69 -1.71 10.98
CA LYS A 90 -12.68 -2.41 11.78
C LYS A 90 -14.07 -1.91 11.41
N GLU A 91 -15.02 -2.82 11.27
CA GLU A 91 -16.39 -2.47 10.94
C GLU A 91 -17.33 -2.60 12.14
N ILE A 92 -18.22 -1.62 12.33
CA ILE A 92 -19.31 -1.70 13.32
C ILE A 92 -20.64 -1.45 12.63
N ARG A 93 -21.58 -2.36 12.85
CA ARG A 93 -22.91 -2.32 12.24
C ARG A 93 -23.97 -1.87 13.23
N PHE A 94 -24.78 -0.91 12.80
CA PHE A 94 -25.98 -0.45 13.47
C PHE A 94 -27.24 -0.86 12.71
N GLY A 95 -28.35 -0.95 13.44
CA GLY A 95 -29.70 -1.00 12.88
C GLY A 95 -30.35 0.38 12.91
N PRO A 96 -31.37 0.64 12.07
CA PRO A 96 -32.11 1.91 12.07
C PRO A 96 -32.85 2.16 13.40
N GLN A 97 -33.11 1.11 14.17
CA GLN A 97 -33.80 1.16 15.47
C GLN A 97 -32.89 0.65 16.60
N THR A 98 -31.58 0.91 16.51
CA THR A 98 -30.65 0.60 17.61
C THR A 98 -31.08 1.35 18.88
N ASP A 99 -31.23 0.63 19.98
CA ASP A 99 -31.52 1.20 21.29
C ASP A 99 -30.27 1.78 21.96
N GLU A 100 -30.46 2.50 23.08
CA GLU A 100 -29.37 3.18 23.78
C GLU A 100 -28.34 2.19 24.37
N HIS A 101 -28.77 1.01 24.82
CA HIS A 101 -27.85 0.03 25.39
C HIS A 101 -26.93 -0.57 24.30
N ASP A 102 -27.49 -0.98 23.17
CA ASP A 102 -26.74 -1.45 21.99
C ASP A 102 -25.83 -0.34 21.44
N PHE A 103 -26.30 0.90 21.42
CA PHE A 103 -25.49 2.06 21.02
C PHE A 103 -24.26 2.22 21.92
N GLN A 104 -24.44 2.27 23.25
CA GLN A 104 -23.34 2.46 24.19
C GLN A 104 -22.33 1.30 24.14
N PHE A 105 -22.81 0.07 23.96
CA PHE A 105 -21.92 -1.09 23.77
C PHE A 105 -21.06 -0.97 22.51
N LYS A 106 -21.66 -0.62 21.37
CA LYS A 106 -20.95 -0.44 20.11
C LYS A 106 -20.02 0.76 20.12
N LYS A 107 -20.39 1.84 20.80
CA LYS A 107 -19.52 3.00 21.01
C LYS A 107 -18.23 2.62 21.72
N LYS A 108 -18.30 1.87 22.82
CA LYS A 108 -17.09 1.42 23.55
C LYS A 108 -16.15 0.61 22.66
N HIS A 109 -16.70 -0.20 21.75
CA HIS A 109 -15.90 -0.94 20.78
C HIS A 109 -15.29 -0.02 19.72
N ALA A 110 -16.05 0.95 19.23
CA ALA A 110 -15.59 1.96 18.29
C ALA A 110 -14.41 2.76 18.86
N GLU A 111 -14.55 3.20 20.12
CA GLU A 111 -13.52 3.90 20.88
C GLU A 111 -12.24 3.07 20.99
N LYS A 112 -12.38 1.82 21.45
CA LYS A 112 -11.25 0.88 21.55
C LYS A 112 -10.52 0.67 20.21
N PHE A 113 -11.27 0.51 19.11
CA PHE A 113 -10.65 0.34 17.79
C PHE A 113 -9.85 1.58 17.35
N LEU A 114 -10.35 2.78 17.63
CA LEU A 114 -9.65 4.02 17.34
C LEU A 114 -8.42 4.20 18.24
N GLU A 115 -8.51 3.87 19.53
CA GLU A 115 -7.36 3.91 20.46
C GLU A 115 -6.25 2.88 20.10
N GLU A 116 -6.63 1.75 19.53
CA GLU A 116 -5.72 0.74 18.98
C GLU A 116 -5.07 1.18 17.66
N GLY A 117 -5.44 2.34 17.11
CA GLY A 117 -4.89 2.87 15.85
C GLY A 117 -5.53 2.29 14.59
N SER A 118 -6.66 1.57 14.72
CA SER A 118 -7.41 1.07 13.56
C SER A 118 -8.31 2.16 12.99
N LYS A 119 -8.50 2.15 11.67
CA LYS A 119 -9.59 2.92 11.06
C LYS A 119 -10.92 2.25 11.36
N LEU A 120 -11.96 3.06 11.53
CA LEU A 120 -13.30 2.60 11.85
C LEU A 120 -14.23 2.88 10.67
N LYS A 121 -14.93 1.85 10.22
CA LYS A 121 -16.04 1.96 9.27
C LYS A 121 -17.33 1.60 9.97
N THR A 122 -18.12 2.60 10.30
CA THR A 122 -19.43 2.41 10.91
C THR A 122 -20.51 2.49 9.86
N TYR A 123 -21.54 1.66 9.97
CA TYR A 123 -22.66 1.75 9.05
C TYR A 123 -23.99 1.33 9.65
N VAL A 124 -25.06 1.97 9.20
CA VAL A 124 -26.45 1.58 9.49
C VAL A 124 -26.94 0.73 8.32
N PHE A 125 -27.44 -0.48 8.58
CA PHE A 125 -27.98 -1.36 7.56
C PHE A 125 -29.51 -1.30 7.52
N PHE A 126 -30.07 -0.85 6.40
CA PHE A 126 -31.51 -0.77 6.19
C PHE A 126 -32.02 -2.03 5.48
N LYS A 127 -32.72 -2.89 6.22
CA LYS A 127 -33.39 -4.08 5.67
C LYS A 127 -34.77 -3.73 5.11
N GLY A 128 -35.03 -4.06 3.84
CA GLY A 128 -36.34 -3.89 3.21
C GLY A 128 -36.81 -2.43 3.20
N ARG A 129 -38.02 -2.19 3.72
CA ARG A 129 -38.65 -0.86 3.79
C ARG A 129 -38.08 0.06 4.87
N SER A 130 -37.14 -0.41 5.71
CA SER A 130 -36.55 0.42 6.77
C SER A 130 -35.68 1.57 6.26
N ILE A 131 -35.44 1.68 4.95
CA ILE A 131 -34.76 2.83 4.33
C ILE A 131 -35.48 4.17 4.60
N VAL A 132 -36.77 4.13 4.93
CA VAL A 132 -37.53 5.32 5.37
C VAL A 132 -36.96 5.96 6.64
N PHE A 133 -36.20 5.20 7.45
CA PHE A 133 -35.53 5.68 8.65
C PHE A 133 -34.10 6.17 8.38
N LYS A 134 -33.77 6.52 7.13
CA LYS A 134 -32.43 7.02 6.76
C LYS A 134 -32.00 8.22 7.61
N ASP A 135 -32.91 9.13 7.92
CA ASP A 135 -32.60 10.35 8.69
C ASP A 135 -32.26 10.00 10.14
N GLN A 136 -32.93 9.00 10.73
CA GLN A 136 -32.58 8.47 12.05
C GLN A 136 -31.20 7.79 12.04
N GLY A 137 -30.89 7.05 10.97
CA GLY A 137 -29.57 6.44 10.80
C GLY A 137 -28.45 7.48 10.67
N GLU A 138 -28.71 8.60 9.99
CA GLU A 138 -27.78 9.71 9.87
C GLU A 138 -27.50 10.35 11.22
N ILE A 139 -28.58 10.69 11.96
CA ILE A 139 -28.48 11.25 13.32
C ILE A 139 -27.69 10.30 14.23
N LEU A 140 -27.93 8.99 14.15
CA LEU A 140 -27.21 8.00 14.95
C LEU A 140 -25.70 8.03 14.67
N LEU A 141 -25.29 8.06 13.40
CA LEU A 141 -23.86 8.09 13.06
C LEU A 141 -23.22 9.43 13.41
N LEU A 142 -23.94 10.55 13.26
CA LEU A 142 -23.47 11.86 13.70
C LEU A 142 -23.30 11.95 15.22
N LYS A 143 -24.26 11.40 16.00
CA LYS A 143 -24.14 11.26 17.46
C LYS A 143 -22.90 10.45 17.82
N LEU A 144 -22.67 9.32 17.15
CA LEU A 144 -21.48 8.50 17.35
C LEU A 144 -20.19 9.28 17.04
N ALA A 145 -20.15 10.03 15.95
CA ALA A 145 -18.99 10.84 15.57
C ALA A 145 -18.65 11.89 16.64
N GLN A 146 -19.68 12.57 17.17
CA GLN A 146 -19.53 13.56 18.23
C GLN A 146 -19.01 12.92 19.53
N GLU A 147 -19.58 11.79 19.95
CA GLU A 147 -19.13 11.10 21.16
C GLU A 147 -17.72 10.49 21.04
N LEU A 148 -17.22 10.29 19.83
CA LEU A 148 -15.87 9.74 19.57
C LEU A 148 -14.88 10.81 19.12
N GLU A 149 -15.25 12.09 19.15
CA GLU A 149 -14.40 13.18 18.66
C GLU A 149 -13.07 13.26 19.43
N HIS A 150 -13.02 12.85 20.70
CA HIS A 150 -11.78 12.87 21.50
C HIS A 150 -10.74 11.83 21.04
N VAL A 151 -11.15 10.71 20.45
CA VAL A 151 -10.27 9.61 20.01
C VAL A 151 -10.15 9.48 18.49
N GLY A 152 -11.10 9.99 17.72
CA GLY A 152 -11.19 9.83 16.27
C GLY A 152 -11.45 11.13 15.51
N LYS A 153 -11.11 11.11 14.23
CA LYS A 153 -11.41 12.16 13.26
C LYS A 153 -12.29 11.56 12.17
N VAL A 154 -13.37 12.25 11.82
CA VAL A 154 -14.24 11.85 10.69
C VAL A 154 -13.50 12.10 9.38
N ASP A 155 -13.33 11.04 8.59
CA ASP A 155 -12.77 11.11 7.23
C ASP A 155 -13.88 11.29 6.19
N GLN A 156 -15.02 10.62 6.41
CA GLN A 156 -16.17 10.65 5.53
C GLN A 156 -17.43 10.74 6.37
N MET A 157 -18.20 11.82 6.18
CA MET A 157 -19.52 12.01 6.79
C MET A 157 -20.50 10.91 6.35
N PRO A 158 -21.57 10.65 7.12
CA PRO A 158 -22.56 9.65 6.77
C PRO A 158 -23.07 9.80 5.34
N LYS A 159 -22.90 8.75 4.53
CA LYS A 159 -23.36 8.73 3.13
C LYS A 159 -24.11 7.44 2.85
N LEU A 160 -25.24 7.57 2.17
CA LEU A 160 -26.04 6.41 1.75
C LEU A 160 -25.42 5.76 0.50
N GLU A 161 -25.06 4.50 0.63
CA GLU A 161 -24.56 3.62 -0.43
C GLU A 161 -25.44 2.35 -0.50
N GLY A 162 -26.40 2.37 -1.42
CA GLY A 162 -27.38 1.29 -1.56
C GLY A 162 -28.26 1.14 -0.32
N LYS A 163 -28.10 0.00 0.39
CA LYS A 163 -28.85 -0.32 1.62
C LYS A 163 -28.09 0.01 2.91
N ARG A 164 -26.95 0.70 2.81
CA ARG A 164 -26.09 1.05 3.94
C ARG A 164 -25.86 2.54 3.98
N MET A 165 -25.97 3.15 5.14
CA MET A 165 -25.40 4.49 5.37
C MET A 165 -24.08 4.30 6.09
N ILE A 166 -22.99 4.80 5.51
CA ILE A 166 -21.62 4.51 5.92
C ILE A 166 -20.94 5.80 6.37
N MET A 167 -20.16 5.71 7.44
CA MET A 167 -19.27 6.75 7.94
C MET A 167 -17.88 6.16 8.21
N LEU A 168 -16.83 6.90 7.85
CA LEU A 168 -15.43 6.50 8.08
C LEU A 168 -14.77 7.44 9.07
N MET A 169 -14.02 6.87 10.01
CA MET A 169 -13.23 7.60 10.99
C MET A 169 -11.81 7.04 11.06
N SER A 170 -10.84 7.92 11.20
CA SER A 170 -9.44 7.59 11.49
C SER A 170 -9.09 7.92 12.94
N PRO A 171 -8.13 7.21 13.55
CA PRO A 171 -7.69 7.52 14.91
C PRO A 171 -6.98 8.87 14.97
N LYS A 172 -7.24 9.69 15.99
CA LYS A 172 -6.54 10.99 16.19
C LYS A 172 -5.09 10.81 16.62
N LYS A 173 -4.82 9.76 17.40
CA LYS A 173 -3.47 9.34 17.79
C LYS A 173 -3.14 8.08 17.01
N ALA A 174 -2.36 8.22 15.94
CA ALA A 174 -1.70 7.06 15.34
C ALA A 174 -0.62 6.58 16.34
N LYS A 175 -0.66 5.31 16.73
CA LYS A 175 0.47 4.66 17.41
C LYS A 175 1.59 4.41 16.42
#